data_AF-A0A1G8AVT0-F1
#
_entry.id   AF-A0A1G8AVT0-F1
#
_cell.length_a   1.000
_cell.length_b   1.000
_cell.length_c   1.000
_cell.angle_alpha   90.00
_cell.angle_beta   90.00
_cell.angle_gamma   90.00
#
_symmetry.space_group_name_H-M   'P 1'
#
loop_
_entity.id
_entity.type
_entity.pdbx_description
1 polymer ?
#
loop_
_entity_poly.entity_id
_entity_poly.type
_entity_poly.pdbx_seq_one_letter_code
_entity_poly.pdbx_strand_id
1 'polypeptide(L)'
;MKKLVLTMVALVAMATTSFAQYFTTYKPCPSVTYNVPSVTYTVPKVTYSVPSTVNYNTTSVSGYTRSNGTYVQSHVRTMPNNTNWDNFSTKGNSNPFTGSTGYRARDYSSSAYNYGAGHTIHTGSRGGQYYYNSNGHKTYVPKRNLW
;
A
#
# COMPACT_ATOMS: atom_id res chain seq x y z
N MET A 1 72.81 87.95 5.54
CA MET A 1 72.80 86.47 5.54
C MET A 1 71.95 85.84 6.67
N LYS A 2 70.91 86.52 7.19
CA LYS A 2 70.05 85.97 8.28
C LYS A 2 68.61 85.63 7.85
N LYS A 3 68.20 86.00 6.62
CA LYS A 3 66.84 85.73 6.10
C LYS A 3 66.72 84.43 5.27
N LEU A 4 67.84 83.77 4.98
CA LEU A 4 67.88 82.58 4.12
C LEU A 4 67.85 81.26 4.91
N VAL A 5 68.19 81.30 6.21
CA VAL A 5 68.12 80.13 7.10
C VAL A 5 66.68 79.88 7.55
N LEU A 6 65.89 80.95 7.72
CA LEU A 6 64.50 80.83 8.19
C LEU A 6 63.57 80.19 7.15
N THR A 7 63.85 80.36 5.86
CA THR A 7 63.05 79.78 4.77
C THR A 7 63.31 78.29 4.57
N MET A 8 64.52 77.80 4.89
CA MET A 8 64.86 76.36 4.80
C MET A 8 64.26 75.55 5.95
N VAL A 9 64.09 76.13 7.14
CA VAL A 9 63.44 75.45 8.28
C VAL A 9 61.94 75.29 8.06
N ALA A 10 61.28 76.28 7.43
CA ALA A 10 59.86 76.21 7.11
C ALA A 10 59.53 75.11 6.08
N LEU A 11 60.44 74.83 5.14
CA LEU A 11 60.22 73.84 4.09
C LEU A 11 60.35 72.39 4.58
N VAL A 12 61.18 72.14 5.60
CA VAL A 12 61.35 70.80 6.19
C VAL A 12 60.14 70.38 7.04
N ALA A 13 59.40 71.34 7.60
CA ALA A 13 58.22 71.07 8.41
C ALA A 13 57.00 70.60 7.60
N MET A 14 56.99 70.78 6.27
CA MET A 14 55.84 70.44 5.41
C MET A 14 55.95 69.08 4.69
N ALA A 15 57.06 68.35 4.87
CA ALA A 15 57.35 67.15 4.09
C ALA A 15 56.98 65.81 4.76
N THR A 16 56.30 65.80 5.90
CA THR A 16 55.76 64.55 6.47
C THR A 16 54.34 64.34 5.95
N THR A 17 54.23 63.79 4.74
CA THR A 17 52.96 63.28 4.24
C THR A 17 52.48 62.15 5.14
N SER A 18 51.32 62.35 5.77
CA SER A 18 50.62 61.35 6.55
C SER A 18 50.00 60.30 5.62
N PHE A 19 50.52 59.07 5.64
CA PHE A 19 49.82 57.92 5.04
C PHE A 19 48.82 57.38 6.07
N ALA A 20 47.55 57.73 5.93
CA ALA A 20 46.47 57.07 6.65
C ALA A 20 46.09 55.78 5.88
N GLN A 21 46.38 54.61 6.47
CA GLN A 21 45.89 53.34 5.95
C GLN A 21 44.46 53.12 6.48
N TYR A 22 43.48 53.08 5.59
CA TYR A 22 42.09 52.79 5.97
C TYR A 22 41.90 51.27 6.04
N PHE A 23 41.82 50.71 7.25
CA PHE A 23 41.42 49.31 7.43
C PHE A 23 39.91 49.24 7.59
N THR A 24 39.21 48.58 6.66
CA THR A 24 37.80 48.23 6.83
C THR A 24 37.73 46.84 7.47
N THR A 25 37.32 46.79 8.74
CA THR A 25 37.02 45.52 9.42
C THR A 25 35.74 44.94 8.84
N TYR A 26 35.85 43.94 7.98
CA TYR A 26 34.68 43.17 7.52
C TYR A 26 34.12 42.37 8.69
N LYS A 27 32.94 42.75 9.18
CA LYS A 27 32.18 41.94 10.13
C LYS A 27 31.14 41.12 9.36
N PRO A 28 31.36 39.81 9.13
CA PRO A 28 30.33 38.99 8.52
C PRO A 28 29.10 38.96 9.42
N CYS A 29 27.92 39.08 8.80
CA CYS A 29 26.65 38.94 9.49
C CYS A 29 26.53 37.53 10.10
N PRO A 30 26.04 37.39 11.34
CA PRO A 30 25.86 36.07 11.95
C PRO A 30 24.85 35.26 11.12
N SER A 31 25.25 34.09 10.63
CA SER A 31 24.32 33.14 10.03
C SER A 31 23.67 32.31 11.13
N VAL A 32 22.35 32.43 11.25
CA VAL A 32 21.55 31.66 12.21
C VAL A 32 21.05 30.40 11.49
N THR A 33 21.53 29.24 11.92
CA THR A 33 21.00 27.94 11.47
C THR A 33 19.89 27.53 12.43
N TYR A 34 18.71 27.26 11.90
CA TYR A 34 17.57 26.78 12.68
C TYR A 34 17.35 25.29 12.42
N ASN A 35 17.18 24.52 13.49
CA ASN A 35 16.73 23.13 13.39
C ASN A 35 15.21 23.11 13.14
N VAL A 36 14.79 22.73 11.93
CA VAL A 36 13.37 22.50 11.62
C VAL A 36 12.98 21.10 12.07
N PRO A 37 11.97 20.93 12.95
CA PRO A 37 11.45 19.62 13.29
C PRO A 37 10.85 18.93 12.06
N SER A 38 11.32 17.73 11.76
CA SER A 38 10.67 16.83 10.80
C SER A 38 9.42 16.24 11.46
N VAL A 39 8.25 16.55 10.92
CA VAL A 39 6.98 15.94 11.33
C VAL A 39 6.74 14.72 10.44
N THR A 40 6.85 13.53 11.02
CA THR A 40 6.39 12.29 10.38
C THR A 40 4.92 12.08 10.73
N TYR A 41 4.06 12.10 9.72
CA TYR A 41 2.64 11.82 9.89
C TYR A 41 2.36 10.35 9.53
N THR A 42 1.77 9.62 10.46
CA THR A 42 1.30 8.26 10.21
C THR A 42 -0.07 8.38 9.54
N VAL A 43 -0.15 8.11 8.23
CA VAL A 43 -1.43 8.06 7.53
C VAL A 43 -2.18 6.81 8.03
N PRO A 44 -3.40 6.94 8.58
CA PRO A 44 -4.16 5.78 8.99
C PRO A 44 -4.44 4.90 7.76
N LYS A 45 -4.19 3.59 7.92
CA LYS A 45 -4.56 2.60 6.92
C LYS A 45 -6.09 2.56 6.82
N VAL A 46 -6.65 3.21 5.81
CA VAL A 46 -8.07 3.12 5.49
C VAL A 46 -8.32 1.77 4.81
N THR A 47 -8.89 0.83 5.56
CA THR A 47 -9.51 -0.36 4.96
C THR A 47 -10.87 0.04 4.39
N TYR A 48 -10.95 0.18 3.08
CA TYR A 48 -12.24 0.29 2.39
C TYR A 48 -12.94 -1.07 2.45
N SER A 49 -14.05 -1.16 3.18
CA SER A 49 -15.01 -2.25 2.97
C SER A 49 -15.69 -2.00 1.64
N VAL A 50 -15.17 -2.60 0.57
CA VAL A 50 -15.88 -2.66 -0.71
C VAL A 50 -17.19 -3.36 -0.41
N PRO A 51 -18.36 -2.72 -0.57
CA PRO A 51 -19.63 -3.38 -0.35
C PRO A 51 -19.66 -4.65 -1.19
N SER A 52 -20.06 -5.77 -0.59
CA SER A 52 -20.22 -7.02 -1.33
C SER A 52 -21.30 -6.85 -2.37
N THR A 53 -20.91 -6.54 -3.61
CA THR A 53 -21.82 -6.58 -4.74
C THR A 53 -22.11 -8.05 -5.00
N VAL A 54 -23.18 -8.56 -4.40
CA VAL A 54 -23.66 -9.92 -4.69
C VAL A 54 -24.25 -9.97 -6.09
N ASN A 55 -24.02 -11.08 -6.79
CA ASN A 55 -24.63 -11.31 -8.08
C ASN A 55 -26.12 -11.61 -7.90
N TYR A 56 -26.99 -10.79 -8.50
CA TYR A 56 -28.44 -11.01 -8.44
C TYR A 56 -28.92 -12.06 -9.44
N ASN A 57 -28.09 -12.46 -10.41
CA ASN A 57 -28.42 -13.56 -11.30
C ASN A 57 -28.26 -14.90 -10.56
N THR A 58 -29.37 -15.61 -10.40
CA THR A 58 -29.46 -16.79 -9.51
C THR A 58 -30.06 -17.99 -10.22
N THR A 59 -29.85 -19.15 -9.64
CA THR A 59 -30.43 -20.42 -10.08
C THR A 59 -30.79 -21.28 -8.89
N SER A 60 -31.90 -22.03 -9.01
CA SER A 60 -32.35 -22.98 -8.00
C SER A 60 -31.71 -24.34 -8.24
N VAL A 61 -31.14 -24.90 -7.18
CA VAL A 61 -30.60 -26.27 -7.19
C VAL A 61 -31.59 -27.16 -6.46
N SER A 62 -32.06 -28.20 -7.15
CA SER A 62 -32.91 -29.24 -6.56
C SER A 62 -32.15 -30.01 -5.47
N GLY A 63 -32.89 -30.51 -4.48
CA GLY A 63 -32.31 -31.38 -3.46
C GLY A 63 -31.84 -32.70 -4.06
N TYR A 64 -30.79 -33.29 -3.47
CA TYR A 64 -30.24 -34.56 -3.92
C TYR A 64 -29.52 -35.30 -2.78
N THR A 65 -29.32 -36.60 -2.94
CA THR A 65 -28.56 -37.42 -1.98
C THR A 65 -27.16 -37.65 -2.51
N ARG A 66 -26.14 -37.36 -1.70
CA ARG A 66 -24.73 -37.63 -2.05
C ARG A 66 -24.46 -39.13 -2.01
N SER A 67 -23.38 -39.58 -2.67
CA SER A 67 -22.95 -40.99 -2.66
C SER A 67 -22.66 -41.54 -1.26
N ASN A 68 -22.32 -40.67 -0.29
CA ASN A 68 -22.14 -41.03 1.11
C ASN A 68 -23.45 -41.04 1.93
N GLY A 69 -24.62 -40.99 1.28
CA GLY A 69 -25.94 -41.02 1.92
C GLY A 69 -26.43 -39.69 2.51
N THR A 70 -25.61 -38.62 2.51
CA THR A 70 -26.03 -37.32 3.05
C THR A 70 -27.00 -36.62 2.11
N TYR A 71 -28.20 -36.28 2.59
CA TYR A 71 -29.17 -35.47 1.85
C TYR A 71 -28.74 -33.99 1.79
N VAL A 72 -28.93 -33.37 0.63
CA VAL A 72 -28.70 -31.95 0.37
C VAL A 72 -30.03 -31.32 0.06
N GLN A 73 -30.45 -30.35 0.89
CA GLN A 73 -31.67 -29.60 0.64
C GLN A 73 -31.54 -28.73 -0.62
N SER A 74 -32.67 -28.50 -1.29
CA SER A 74 -32.76 -27.49 -2.35
C SER A 74 -32.37 -26.12 -1.82
N HIS A 75 -31.68 -25.34 -2.66
CA HIS A 75 -31.24 -24.00 -2.30
C HIS A 75 -31.06 -23.13 -3.54
N VAL A 76 -31.12 -21.81 -3.34
CA VAL A 76 -30.81 -20.84 -4.39
C VAL A 76 -29.32 -20.49 -4.29
N ARG A 77 -28.65 -20.39 -5.44
CA ARG A 77 -27.25 -19.93 -5.53
C ARG A 77 -27.10 -18.92 -6.66
N THR A 78 -26.04 -18.13 -6.61
CA THR A 78 -25.65 -17.26 -7.72
C THR A 78 -25.21 -18.07 -8.94
N MET A 79 -25.43 -17.52 -10.13
CA MET A 79 -24.88 -18.09 -11.36
C MET A 79 -23.34 -18.03 -11.34
N PRO A 80 -22.65 -19.09 -11.81
CA PRO A 80 -21.20 -19.11 -11.83
C PRO A 80 -20.64 -18.10 -12.85
N ASN A 81 -19.59 -17.38 -12.47
CA ASN A 81 -18.80 -16.53 -13.36
C ASN A 81 -17.29 -16.77 -13.16
N ASN A 82 -16.43 -15.87 -13.67
CA ASN A 82 -14.98 -16.02 -13.64
C ASN A 82 -14.36 -16.00 -12.24
N THR A 83 -15.03 -15.39 -11.25
CA THR A 83 -14.56 -15.31 -9.86
C THR A 83 -15.68 -15.71 -8.90
N ASN A 84 -15.35 -15.95 -7.64
CA ASN A 84 -16.36 -16.16 -6.60
C ASN A 84 -16.73 -14.89 -5.83
N TRP A 85 -16.21 -13.71 -6.16
CA TRP A 85 -16.26 -12.53 -5.28
C TRP A 85 -17.68 -12.11 -4.90
N ASP A 86 -18.60 -12.24 -5.86
CA ASP A 86 -20.00 -11.84 -5.81
C ASP A 86 -20.95 -13.01 -5.50
N ASN A 87 -20.43 -14.22 -5.29
CA ASN A 87 -21.26 -15.38 -4.99
C ASN A 87 -21.78 -15.36 -3.55
N PHE A 88 -23.01 -15.81 -3.32
CA PHE A 88 -23.58 -15.91 -1.97
C PHE A 88 -22.75 -16.77 -1.00
N SER A 89 -22.02 -17.77 -1.51
CA SER A 89 -21.18 -18.64 -0.69
C SER A 89 -19.89 -17.96 -0.18
N THR A 90 -19.54 -16.79 -0.70
CA THR A 90 -18.26 -16.13 -0.42
C THR A 90 -18.31 -15.35 0.88
N LYS A 91 -17.20 -15.38 1.62
CA LYS A 91 -17.09 -14.81 2.96
C LYS A 91 -17.47 -13.33 2.95
N GLY A 92 -18.47 -12.99 3.78
CA GLY A 92 -19.02 -11.63 3.90
C GLY A 92 -20.29 -11.40 3.08
N ASN A 93 -20.61 -12.27 2.13
CA ASN A 93 -21.83 -12.19 1.34
C ASN A 93 -22.96 -12.96 2.03
N SER A 94 -24.20 -12.58 1.76
CA SER A 94 -25.38 -13.24 2.30
C SER A 94 -26.29 -13.74 1.19
N ASN A 95 -26.93 -14.87 1.43
CA ASN A 95 -27.98 -15.40 0.56
C ASN A 95 -29.36 -14.92 1.05
N PRO A 96 -30.04 -14.00 0.36
CA PRO A 96 -31.34 -13.49 0.81
C PRO A 96 -32.45 -14.56 0.77
N PHE A 97 -32.30 -15.63 -0.02
CA PHE A 97 -33.31 -16.67 -0.16
C PHE A 97 -33.29 -17.71 0.95
N THR A 98 -32.12 -17.93 1.56
CA THR A 98 -31.93 -18.96 2.59
C THR A 98 -31.53 -18.37 3.95
N GLY A 99 -31.22 -17.07 4.01
CA GLY A 99 -30.71 -16.40 5.23
C GLY A 99 -29.28 -16.79 5.62
N SER A 100 -28.60 -17.61 4.82
CA SER A 100 -27.27 -18.11 5.13
C SER A 100 -26.16 -17.13 4.71
N THR A 101 -25.15 -16.97 5.57
CA THR A 101 -23.93 -16.19 5.26
C THR A 101 -22.86 -17.08 4.61
N GLY A 102 -22.20 -16.53 3.59
CA GLY A 102 -21.08 -17.17 2.92
C GLY A 102 -19.84 -17.26 3.80
N TYR A 103 -19.06 -18.32 3.60
CA TYR A 103 -17.84 -18.63 4.37
C TYR A 103 -16.63 -19.00 3.49
N ARG A 104 -16.83 -19.15 2.18
CA ARG A 104 -15.75 -19.51 1.25
C ARG A 104 -14.80 -18.32 1.06
N ALA A 105 -13.50 -18.59 1.09
CA ALA A 105 -12.53 -17.54 0.82
C ALA A 105 -12.70 -16.97 -0.59
N ARG A 106 -12.49 -15.68 -0.72
CA ARG A 106 -12.51 -14.96 -1.99
C ARG A 106 -11.33 -15.40 -2.86
N ASP A 107 -11.56 -15.58 -4.15
CA ASP A 107 -10.51 -15.86 -5.12
C ASP A 107 -9.43 -14.77 -5.05
N TYR A 108 -8.17 -15.19 -5.17
CA TYR A 108 -6.98 -14.33 -5.13
C TYR A 108 -6.78 -13.56 -3.81
N SER A 109 -7.41 -14.01 -2.73
CA SER A 109 -7.16 -13.49 -1.38
C SER A 109 -6.12 -14.33 -0.63
N SER A 110 -5.49 -13.75 0.40
CA SER A 110 -4.60 -14.50 1.31
C SER A 110 -5.30 -15.72 1.94
N SER A 111 -6.59 -15.61 2.24
CA SER A 111 -7.39 -16.70 2.79
C SER A 111 -7.59 -17.87 1.81
N ALA A 112 -7.43 -17.67 0.50
CA ALA A 112 -7.53 -18.73 -0.51
C ALA A 112 -6.41 -19.77 -0.37
N TYR A 113 -5.23 -19.35 0.11
CA TYR A 113 -4.07 -20.23 0.28
C TYR A 113 -4.24 -21.26 1.40
N ASN A 114 -5.14 -21.01 2.36
CA ASN A 114 -5.45 -21.95 3.43
C ASN A 114 -6.21 -23.19 2.94
N TYR A 115 -6.95 -23.07 1.84
CA TYR A 115 -7.66 -24.20 1.25
C TYR A 115 -6.62 -25.16 0.66
N GLY A 116 -6.75 -26.48 0.82
CA GLY A 116 -5.81 -27.43 0.21
C GLY A 116 -4.32 -27.13 0.49
N ALA A 117 -3.99 -26.54 1.64
CA ALA A 117 -2.60 -26.31 2.04
C ALA A 117 -1.85 -27.65 2.09
N GLY A 118 -0.57 -27.63 1.67
CA GLY A 118 0.25 -28.84 1.56
C GLY A 118 -0.08 -29.76 0.37
N HIS A 119 -1.05 -29.41 -0.47
CA HIS A 119 -1.38 -30.17 -1.69
C HIS A 119 -0.90 -29.44 -2.95
N THR A 120 -0.47 -30.20 -3.95
CA THR A 120 -0.22 -29.67 -5.29
C THR A 120 -1.53 -29.23 -5.93
N ILE A 121 -1.60 -27.96 -6.31
CA ILE A 121 -2.79 -27.37 -6.92
C ILE A 121 -2.69 -27.49 -8.43
N HIS A 122 -3.74 -28.01 -9.05
CA HIS A 122 -3.89 -28.12 -10.49
C HIS A 122 -4.93 -27.11 -10.99
N THR A 123 -4.73 -26.63 -12.22
CA THR A 123 -5.70 -25.78 -12.92
C THR A 123 -6.40 -26.60 -14.00
N GLY A 124 -7.72 -26.65 -13.97
CA GLY A 124 -8.51 -27.31 -15.02
C GLY A 124 -8.67 -26.45 -16.27
N SER A 125 -9.10 -27.07 -17.37
CA SER A 125 -9.34 -26.38 -18.65
C SER A 125 -10.32 -25.20 -18.57
N ARG A 126 -11.22 -25.21 -17.57
CA ARG A 126 -12.19 -24.12 -17.29
C ARG A 126 -11.66 -23.09 -16.29
N GLY A 127 -10.36 -23.10 -15.98
CA GLY A 127 -9.70 -22.18 -15.06
C GLY A 127 -9.98 -22.40 -13.57
N GLY A 128 -10.78 -23.41 -13.22
CA GLY A 128 -11.01 -23.78 -11.81
C GLY A 128 -9.79 -24.49 -11.23
N GLN A 129 -9.41 -24.15 -10.00
CA GLN A 129 -8.30 -24.77 -9.29
C GLN A 129 -8.79 -25.88 -8.35
N TYR A 130 -8.02 -26.95 -8.25
CA TYR A 130 -8.35 -28.13 -7.43
C TYR A 130 -7.09 -28.89 -7.02
N TYR A 131 -7.25 -29.81 -6.07
CA TYR A 131 -6.24 -30.83 -5.74
C TYR A 131 -6.91 -32.22 -5.72
N TYR A 132 -6.12 -33.29 -5.78
CA TYR A 132 -6.61 -34.65 -5.54
C TYR A 132 -6.53 -34.97 -4.06
N ASN A 133 -7.66 -35.28 -3.43
CA ASN A 133 -7.69 -35.68 -2.02
C ASN A 133 -7.19 -37.12 -1.84
N SER A 134 -7.10 -37.59 -0.59
CA SER A 134 -6.64 -38.94 -0.24
C SER A 134 -7.43 -40.07 -0.91
N ASN A 135 -8.67 -39.79 -1.31
CA ASN A 135 -9.56 -40.75 -1.99
C ASN A 135 -9.42 -40.68 -3.52
N GLY A 136 -8.45 -39.92 -4.05
CA GLY A 136 -8.23 -39.71 -5.47
C GLY A 136 -9.26 -38.80 -6.15
N HIS A 137 -10.13 -38.12 -5.40
CA HIS A 137 -11.16 -37.25 -5.96
C HIS A 137 -10.71 -35.79 -6.03
N LYS A 138 -11.17 -35.08 -7.06
CA LYS A 138 -10.91 -33.64 -7.23
C LYS A 138 -11.66 -32.84 -6.18
N THR A 139 -10.92 -32.06 -5.39
CA THR A 139 -11.48 -31.09 -4.44
C THR A 139 -11.16 -29.69 -4.92
N TYR A 140 -12.20 -28.96 -5.33
CA TYR A 140 -12.06 -27.60 -5.84
C TYR A 140 -11.79 -26.58 -4.72
N VAL A 141 -10.89 -25.65 -5.00
CA VAL A 141 -10.44 -24.60 -4.07
C VAL A 141 -10.61 -23.22 -4.70
N PRO A 142 -10.74 -22.15 -3.90
CA PRO A 142 -10.66 -20.79 -4.41
C PRO A 142 -9.35 -20.56 -5.18
N LYS A 143 -9.43 -19.78 -6.26
CA LYS A 143 -8.29 -19.53 -7.15
C LYS A 143 -7.20 -18.75 -6.42
N ARG A 144 -5.96 -19.13 -6.66
CA ARG A 144 -4.75 -18.46 -6.16
C ARG A 144 -3.94 -17.92 -7.32
N ASN A 145 -3.13 -16.91 -7.05
CA ASN A 145 -2.13 -16.48 -8.01
C ASN A 145 -1.09 -17.60 -8.12
N LEU A 146 -0.83 -18.05 -9.35
CA LEU A 146 0.31 -18.92 -9.64
C LEU A 146 1.52 -17.98 -9.79
N TRP A 147 2.60 -18.28 -9.07
CA TRP A 147 3.88 -17.58 -9.22
C TRP A 147 4.62 -18.15 -10.43
#